data_AF-A0A0X3W9P8-F1
#
_entry.id   AF-A0A0X3W9P8-F1
#
_cell.length_a   1.000
_cell.length_b   1.000
_cell.length_c   1.000
_cell.angle_alpha   90.00
_cell.angle_beta   90.00
_cell.angle_gamma   90.00
#
_symmetry.space_group_name_H-M   'P 1'
#
loop_
_entity.id
_entity.type
_entity.pdbx_description
1 polymer ?
#
loop_
_entity_poly.entity_id
_entity_poly.type
_entity_poly.pdbx_seq_one_letter_code
_entity_poly.pdbx_strand_id
1 'polypeptide(L)' 'MSGFLDRAKEQAKQGLAQGKQKVDELQQQRAGNDLLRKLGAAYYAERRGSGTPEATQSALTALEAHITAHGDGFLHS' A
#
# COMPACT_ATOMS: atom_id res chain seq x y z
N MET A 1 11.14 43.08 -9.80
CA MET A 1 9.89 42.27 -9.83
C MET A 1 10.24 40.78 -10.00
N SER A 2 10.93 40.17 -9.02
CA SER A 2 11.40 38.77 -9.07
C SER A 2 10.50 37.78 -8.29
N GLY A 3 9.53 38.27 -7.52
CA GLY A 3 8.77 37.44 -6.57
C GLY A 3 7.75 36.46 -7.16
N PHE A 4 7.37 36.59 -8.44
CA PHE A 4 6.44 35.65 -9.09
C PHE A 4 7.14 34.39 -9.60
N LEU A 5 8.36 34.52 -10.14
CA LEU A 5 9.14 33.38 -10.63
C LEU A 5 9.63 32.50 -9.48
N ASP A 6 10.05 33.09 -8.35
CA ASP A 6 10.44 32.32 -7.17
C ASP A 6 9.25 31.58 -6.54
N ARG A 7 8.08 32.24 -6.38
CA ARG A 7 6.86 31.58 -5.88
C ARG A 7 6.37 30.46 -6.79
N ALA A 8 6.41 30.64 -8.12
CA ALA A 8 6.03 29.59 -9.06
C ALA A 8 6.95 28.37 -8.96
N LYS A 9 8.26 28.59 -8.76
CA LYS A 9 9.25 27.51 -8.59
C LYS A 9 9.06 26.76 -7.26
N GLU A 10 8.73 27.48 -6.18
CA GLU A 10 8.39 26.89 -4.89
C GLU A 10 7.09 26.09 -4.93
N GLN A 11 6.04 26.63 -5.54
CA GLN A 11 4.76 25.93 -5.71
C GLN A 11 4.91 24.68 -6.58
N ALA A 12 5.70 24.74 -7.65
CA ALA A 12 6.00 23.57 -8.48
C ALA A 12 6.74 22.48 -7.67
N LYS A 13 7.72 22.85 -6.84
CA LYS A 13 8.42 21.90 -5.97
C LYS A 13 7.49 21.28 -4.92
N GLN A 14 6.62 22.07 -4.30
CA GLN A 14 5.63 21.57 -3.34
C GLN A 14 4.58 20.66 -3.99
N GLY A 15 4.06 21.03 -5.17
CA GLY A 15 3.10 20.22 -5.92
C GLY A 15 3.70 18.88 -6.37
N LEU A 16 4.97 18.87 -6.78
CA LEU A 16 5.68 17.64 -7.11
C LEU A 16 5.94 16.75 -5.88
N ALA A 17 6.30 17.34 -4.73
CA ALA A 17 6.50 16.58 -3.48
C ALA A 17 5.19 15.96 -2.98
N GLN A 18 4.10 16.73 -2.96
CA GLN A 18 2.77 16.24 -2.59
C GLN A 18 2.22 15.21 -3.59
N GLY A 19 2.50 15.40 -4.89
CA GLY A 19 2.12 14.44 -5.93
C GLY A 19 2.81 13.09 -5.74
N LYS A 20 4.12 13.08 -5.44
CA LYS A 20 4.87 11.85 -5.15
C LYS A 20 4.35 11.14 -3.91
N GLN A 21 4.16 11.88 -2.81
CA GLN A 21 3.64 11.31 -1.55
C GLN A 21 2.28 10.64 -1.74
N LYS A 22 1.33 11.29 -2.44
CA LYS A 22 0.02 10.70 -2.72
C LYS A 22 0.10 9.46 -3.60
N VAL A 23 0.98 9.46 -4.60
CA VAL A 23 1.16 8.29 -5.47
C VAL A 23 1.75 7.12 -4.68
N ASP A 24 2.73 7.39 -3.81
CA ASP A 24 3.34 6.37 -2.96
C ASP A 24 2.31 5.81 -1.97
N GLU A 25 1.51 6.65 -1.31
CA GLU A 25 0.40 6.24 -0.44
C GLU A 25 -0.61 5.34 -1.18
N LEU A 26 -1.00 5.71 -2.40
CA LEU A 26 -1.90 4.91 -3.22
C LEU A 26 -1.27 3.56 -3.63
N GLN A 27 0.04 3.54 -3.89
CA GLN A 27 0.74 2.29 -4.18
C GLN A 27 0.78 1.38 -2.96
N GLN A 28 1.04 1.92 -1.77
CA GLN A 28 1.02 1.14 -0.54
C GLN A 28 -0.38 0.61 -0.23
N GLN A 29 -1.42 1.45 -0.36
CA GLN A 29 -2.81 0.99 -0.21
C GLN A 29 -3.17 -0.13 -1.18
N ARG A 30 -2.79 -0.01 -2.45
CA ARG A 30 -3.03 -1.06 -3.45
C ARG A 30 -2.28 -2.34 -3.10
N ALA A 31 -1.01 -2.24 -2.71
CA ALA A 31 -0.20 -3.38 -2.31
C ALA A 31 -0.82 -4.11 -1.10
N GLY A 32 -1.25 -3.37 -0.07
CA GLY A 32 -1.95 -3.94 1.09
C GLY A 32 -3.26 -4.64 0.71
N ASN A 33 -4.07 -4.03 -0.16
CA ASN A 33 -5.30 -4.65 -0.67
C ASN A 33 -5.06 -5.94 -1.46
N ASP A 34 -4.00 -5.97 -2.28
CA ASP A 34 -3.62 -7.18 -3.00
C ASP A 34 -3.16 -8.30 -2.05
N LEU A 35 -2.44 -7.95 -0.97
CA LEU A 35 -2.04 -8.90 0.07
C LEU A 35 -3.25 -9.46 0.83
N LEU A 36 -4.22 -8.62 1.20
CA LEU A 36 -5.48 -9.07 1.81
C LEU A 36 -6.24 -10.03 0.89
N ARG A 37 -6.34 -9.68 -0.39
CA ARG A 37 -7.02 -10.54 -1.37
C ARG A 37 -6.33 -11.89 -1.51
N LYS A 38 -4.99 -11.93 -1.49
CA LYS A 38 -4.21 -13.17 -1.49
C LYS A 38 -4.43 -14.00 -0.23
N LEU A 39 -4.43 -13.37 0.95
CA LEU A 39 -4.71 -14.05 2.21
C LEU A 39 -6.12 -14.65 2.23
N GLY A 40 -7.13 -13.88 1.82
CA GLY A 40 -8.51 -14.36 1.74
C GLY A 40 -8.67 -15.51 0.74
N ALA A 41 -8.01 -15.44 -0.41
CA ALA A 41 -8.00 -16.53 -1.39
C ALA A 41 -7.32 -17.79 -0.86
N ALA A 42 -6.17 -17.66 -0.20
CA ALA A 42 -5.45 -18.78 0.41
C ALA A 42 -6.29 -19.44 1.51
N TYR A 43 -6.86 -18.64 2.41
CA TYR A 43 -7.73 -19.12 3.49
C TYR A 43 -8.99 -19.81 2.95
N TYR A 44 -9.62 -19.25 1.92
CA TYR A 44 -10.77 -19.89 1.28
C TYR A 44 -10.41 -21.22 0.63
N ALA A 45 -9.26 -21.29 -0.07
CA ALA A 45 -8.77 -22.51 -0.68
C ALA A 45 -8.43 -23.58 0.37
N GLU A 46 -7.77 -23.20 1.47
CA GLU A 46 -7.50 -24.07 2.61
C GLU A 46 -8.82 -24.62 3.18
N ARG A 47 -9.84 -23.77 3.36
CA ARG A 47 -11.11 -24.19 3.91
C ARG A 47 -11.93 -25.10 2.99
N ARG A 48 -11.68 -25.01 1.68
CA ARG A 48 -12.23 -25.90 0.66
C ARG A 48 -11.43 -27.19 0.48
N GLY A 49 -10.29 -27.35 1.18
CA GLY A 49 -9.40 -28.50 1.06
C GLY A 49 -8.57 -28.52 -0.22
N SER A 50 -8.58 -27.44 -1.01
CA SER A 50 -7.81 -27.30 -2.25
C SER A 50 -6.51 -26.50 -2.07
N GLY A 51 -6.36 -25.82 -0.93
CA GLY A 51 -5.15 -25.08 -0.54
C GLY A 51 -4.44 -25.75 0.62
N THR A 52 -3.29 -25.20 1.00
CA THR A 52 -2.50 -25.69 2.13
C THR A 52 -2.38 -24.63 3.23
N PRO A 53 -2.28 -25.04 4.51
CA PRO A 53 -2.07 -24.11 5.62
C PRO A 53 -0.82 -23.25 5.46
N GLU A 54 0.23 -23.78 4.81
CA GLU A 54 1.48 -23.04 4.55
C GLU A 54 1.27 -21.86 3.61
N ALA A 55 0.38 -22.00 2.62
CA ALA A 55 0.04 -20.90 1.70
C ALA A 55 -0.67 -19.76 2.44
N THR A 56 -1.60 -20.09 3.33
CA THR A 56 -2.28 -19.12 4.19
C THR A 56 -1.27 -18.44 5.13
N GLN A 57 -0.39 -19.21 5.77
CA GLN A 57 0.63 -18.68 6.66
C GLN A 57 1.60 -17.75 5.92
N SER A 58 2.02 -18.10 4.70
CA SER A 58 2.89 -17.25 3.88
C SER A 58 2.22 -15.93 3.51
N ALA A 59 0.93 -15.97 3.13
CA ALA A 59 0.17 -14.75 2.84
C ALA A 59 -0.02 -13.88 4.08
N LEU A 60 -0.22 -14.49 5.25
CA LEU A 60 -0.32 -13.80 6.54
C LEU A 60 1.00 -13.09 6.89
N THR A 61 2.13 -13.79 6.80
CA THR A 61 3.45 -13.19 7.06
C THR A 61 3.79 -12.05 6.09
N ALA A 62 3.41 -12.17 4.82
CA ALA A 62 3.59 -11.09 3.85
C ALA A 62 2.76 -9.84 4.20
N LEU A 63 1.52 -10.05 4.67
CA LEU A 63 0.64 -8.98 5.15
C LEU A 63 1.22 -8.29 6.39
N GLU A 64 1.68 -9.06 7.38
CA GLU A 64 2.31 -8.55 8.60
C GLU A 64 3.59 -7.75 8.31
N ALA A 65 4.41 -8.23 7.37
CA ALA A 65 5.61 -7.51 6.93
C ALA A 65 5.26 -6.15 6.29
N HIS A 66 4.19 -6.11 5.49
CA HIS A 66 3.71 -4.86 4.89
C HIS A 66 3.18 -3.89 5.94
N ILE A 67 2.38 -4.38 6.90
CA ILE A 67 1.88 -3.57 8.03
C ILE A 67 3.04 -3.02 8.85
N THR A 68 4.06 -3.82 9.12
CA THR A 68 5.26 -3.38 9.86
C THR A 68 6.02 -2.29 9.11
N ALA A 69 6.08 -2.35 7.78
CA ALA A 69 6.83 -1.41 6.94
C ALA A 69 6.07 -0.12 6.61
N HIS A 70 4.74 -0.19 6.46
CA HIS A 70 3.92 0.88 5.89
C HIS A 70 2.72 1.28 6.75
N GLY A 71 2.43 0.54 7.82
CA GLY A 71 1.24 0.69 8.65
C GLY A 71 0.04 -0.08 8.12
N ASP A 72 -1.04 -0.05 8.90
CA ASP A 72 -2.29 -0.78 8.69
C ASP A 72 -3.41 0.10 8.10
N GLY A 73 -3.09 1.29 7.59
CA GLY A 73 -4.08 2.25 7.08
C GLY A 73 -4.98 1.70 5.96
N PHE A 74 -4.53 0.70 5.21
CA PHE A 74 -5.33 0.02 4.17
C PHE A 74 -6.40 -0.94 4.75
N LEU A 75 -6.33 -1.30 6.04
CA LEU A 75 -7.35 -2.11 6.72
C LEU A 75 -8.60 -1.30 7.10
N HIS A 76 -8.47 0.03 7.17
CA HIS A 76 -9.48 0.94 7.69
C HIS A 76 -10.09 1.87 6.63
N SER A 77 -9.65 1.74 5.38
CA SER A 77 -10.07 2.58 4.24
C SER A 77 -11.37 2.12 3.58
#